data_AF-A0A511QZT8-F1
#
_entry.id   AF-A0A511QZT8-F1
#
_cell.length_a   1.000
_cell.length_b   1.000
_cell.length_c   1.000
_cell.angle_alpha   90.00
_cell.angle_beta   90.00
_cell.angle_gamma   90.00
#
_symmetry.space_group_name_H-M   'P 1'
#
loop_
_entity.id
_entity.type
_entity.pdbx_description
1 polymer ?
#
loop_
_entity_poly.entity_id
_entity_poly.type
_entity_poly.pdbx_seq_one_letter_code
_entity_poly.pdbx_strand_id
1 'polypeptide(L)'
;MISTAVWSSRIQAALGREPRSVQEALEGLRAVLKGDEVAKREFFKAARENQRFERFSRDDRVALIVWAALKEALGKSAQPLGQKAPSSLVVRKDNSVKEEVKGVKPIGDWKSPEGRVYDVYPWDIPTRVRKGARIKHPQYGQGTVLEVNGNAVTVGFKVGRKKLALKATKRMLLDKYAAQPDRRVADAKGALERFLASAEEVWGMSRLEREEELAGNPHFSEGLVSQETVERLEKAGYQVDPYNLEELAKLADALAAREEKFKEGILGITLLRTRDGKTVGFRKPGLWETKVAPDAGQESFAALVEAQGAHVVLAEMLQEEGWSVSEVREYLSKLARALSSADAKRLFSLLQEIAALRRLKVELHRAGFSPVRAVAYRDSSGEVVYTAPVYGR
;
A
#
# COMPACT_ATOMS: atom_id res chain seq x y z
N MET A 1 -18.99 -27.61 11.28
CA MET A 1 -19.45 -26.24 10.94
C MET A 1 -19.81 -25.58 12.25
N ILE A 2 -19.34 -24.35 12.49
CA ILE A 2 -19.55 -23.65 13.77
C ILE A 2 -20.86 -22.87 13.69
N SER A 3 -21.87 -23.26 14.48
CA SER A 3 -23.16 -22.55 14.53
C SER A 3 -23.06 -21.30 15.40
N THR A 4 -23.15 -20.12 14.79
CA THR A 4 -23.09 -18.83 15.50
C THR A 4 -24.27 -18.65 16.46
N ALA A 5 -25.44 -19.22 16.16
CA ALA A 5 -26.60 -19.20 17.03
C ALA A 5 -26.38 -19.99 18.33
N VAL A 6 -25.80 -21.19 18.24
CA VAL A 6 -25.47 -22.02 19.42
C VAL A 6 -24.42 -21.34 20.30
N TRP A 7 -23.39 -20.76 19.69
CA TRP A 7 -22.37 -20.02 20.44
C TRP A 7 -22.88 -18.70 21.02
N SER A 8 -23.81 -18.03 20.34
CA SER A 8 -24.49 -16.84 20.87
C SER A 8 -25.25 -17.19 22.14
N SER A 9 -26.09 -18.23 22.12
CA SER A 9 -26.84 -18.69 23.29
C SER A 9 -25.92 -19.04 24.47
N ARG A 10 -24.79 -19.73 24.22
CA ARG A 10 -23.81 -20.07 25.27
C ARG A 10 -23.12 -18.84 25.87
N ILE A 11 -22.72 -17.88 25.03
CA ILE A 11 -22.08 -16.63 25.46
C ILE A 11 -23.07 -15.76 26.24
N GLN A 12 -24.32 -15.67 25.77
CA GLN A 12 -25.39 -14.96 26.46
C GLN A 12 -25.70 -15.57 27.83
N ALA A 13 -25.76 -16.90 27.92
CA ALA A 13 -25.97 -17.60 29.19
C ALA A 13 -24.82 -17.37 30.19
N ALA A 14 -23.58 -17.29 29.70
CA ALA A 14 -22.42 -17.00 30.54
C ALA A 14 -22.33 -15.54 31.00
N LEU A 15 -22.85 -14.60 30.21
CA LEU A 15 -22.88 -13.17 30.55
C LEU A 15 -24.16 -12.75 31.29
N GLY A 16 -25.22 -13.58 31.26
CA GLY A 16 -26.55 -13.25 31.77
C GLY A 16 -27.30 -12.19 30.94
N ARG A 17 -26.77 -11.82 29.77
CA ARG A 17 -27.29 -10.78 28.87
C ARG A 17 -26.67 -10.90 27.47
N GLU A 18 -27.24 -10.20 26.50
CA GLU A 18 -26.68 -10.14 25.15
C GLU A 18 -25.38 -9.31 25.08
N PRO A 19 -24.34 -9.79 24.38
CA PRO A 19 -23.10 -9.05 24.22
C PRO A 19 -23.32 -7.83 23.31
N ARG A 20 -22.92 -6.65 23.79
CA ARG A 20 -23.07 -5.38 23.06
C ARG A 20 -21.82 -5.02 22.26
N SER A 21 -20.71 -5.70 22.50
CA SER A 21 -19.44 -5.51 21.80
C SER A 21 -18.66 -6.82 21.65
N VAL A 22 -17.70 -6.83 20.72
CA VAL A 22 -16.80 -7.99 20.48
C VAL A 22 -15.99 -8.34 21.73
N GLN A 23 -15.57 -7.34 22.51
CA GLN A 23 -14.83 -7.52 23.75
C GLN A 23 -15.68 -8.26 24.81
N GLU A 24 -16.95 -7.87 24.98
CA GLU A 24 -17.87 -8.55 25.90
C GLU A 24 -18.16 -9.99 25.42
N ALA A 25 -18.32 -10.21 24.12
CA ALA A 25 -18.50 -11.54 23.56
C ALA A 25 -17.27 -12.44 23.79
N LEU A 26 -16.04 -11.89 23.72
CA LEU A 26 -14.81 -12.61 24.06
C LEU A 26 -14.73 -12.97 25.56
N GLU A 27 -15.18 -12.08 26.44
CA GLU A 27 -15.25 -12.35 27.87
C GLU A 27 -16.24 -13.46 28.20
N GLY A 28 -17.44 -13.40 27.60
CA GLY A 28 -18.43 -14.47 27.69
C GLY A 28 -17.91 -15.79 27.13
N LEU A 29 -17.22 -15.76 25.98
CA LEU A 29 -16.58 -16.94 25.40
C LEU A 29 -15.52 -17.54 26.33
N ARG A 30 -14.68 -16.72 26.98
CA ARG A 30 -13.71 -17.22 27.97
C ARG A 30 -14.39 -17.87 29.18
N ALA A 31 -15.51 -17.30 29.64
CA ALA A 31 -16.29 -17.88 30.72
C ALA A 31 -16.89 -19.24 30.32
N VAL A 32 -17.47 -19.35 29.12
CA VAL A 32 -17.97 -20.62 28.56
C VAL A 32 -16.85 -21.66 28.47
N LEU A 33 -15.69 -21.29 27.91
CA LEU A 33 -14.56 -22.22 27.74
C LEU A 33 -13.90 -22.64 29.06
N LYS A 34 -14.14 -21.90 30.15
CA LYS A 34 -13.65 -22.23 31.51
C LYS A 34 -14.64 -23.09 32.29
N GLY A 35 -15.95 -22.90 32.08
CA GLY A 35 -17.01 -23.57 32.83
C GLY A 35 -17.61 -24.82 32.15
N ASP A 36 -17.56 -24.90 30.82
CA ASP A 36 -18.15 -25.99 30.04
C ASP A 36 -17.08 -26.76 29.25
N GLU A 37 -16.71 -27.94 29.77
CA GLU A 37 -15.71 -28.83 29.15
C GLU A 37 -16.17 -29.41 27.81
N VAL A 38 -17.49 -29.51 27.55
CA VAL A 38 -18.01 -29.96 26.25
C VAL A 38 -17.83 -28.86 25.21
N ALA A 39 -18.26 -27.64 25.53
CA ALA A 39 -18.08 -26.48 24.65
C ALA A 39 -16.59 -26.22 24.37
N LYS A 40 -15.73 -26.37 25.37
CA LYS A 40 -14.27 -26.25 25.22
C LYS A 40 -13.70 -27.25 24.23
N ARG A 41 -14.10 -28.53 24.31
CA ARG A 41 -13.66 -29.56 23.35
C ARG A 41 -14.17 -29.28 21.94
N GLU A 42 -15.42 -28.86 21.79
CA GLU A 42 -16.00 -28.48 20.50
C GLU A 42 -15.26 -27.29 19.87
N PHE A 43 -14.95 -26.26 20.66
CA PHE A 43 -14.23 -25.07 20.20
C PHE A 43 -12.81 -25.41 19.72
N PHE A 44 -12.03 -26.15 20.52
CA PHE A 44 -10.66 -26.50 20.14
C PHE A 44 -10.61 -27.56 19.03
N LYS A 45 -11.62 -28.43 18.92
CA LYS A 45 -11.76 -29.32 17.75
C LYS A 45 -12.02 -28.51 16.49
N ALA A 46 -12.92 -27.52 16.55
CA ALA A 46 -13.21 -26.64 15.42
C ALA A 46 -12.00 -25.77 15.01
N ALA A 47 -11.20 -25.32 15.99
CA ALA A 47 -9.93 -24.61 15.75
C ALA A 47 -8.88 -25.49 15.05
N ARG A 48 -8.78 -26.78 15.40
CA ARG A 48 -7.85 -27.73 14.78
C ARG A 48 -8.24 -28.14 13.37
N GLU A 49 -9.54 -28.26 13.11
CA GLU A 49 -10.09 -28.72 11.84
C GLU A 49 -10.41 -27.57 10.86
N ASN A 50 -10.04 -26.34 11.22
CA ASN A 50 -10.24 -25.11 10.43
C ASN A 50 -11.70 -24.98 9.90
N GLN A 51 -12.68 -25.29 10.76
CA GLN A 51 -14.07 -25.41 10.35
C GLN A 51 -14.70 -24.05 10.01
N ARG A 52 -15.54 -24.02 8.97
CA ARG A 52 -16.29 -22.82 8.56
C ARG A 52 -17.47 -22.53 9.50
N PHE A 53 -17.85 -21.25 9.58
CA PHE A 53 -19.04 -20.78 10.29
C PHE A 53 -20.31 -21.02 9.47
N GLU A 54 -21.41 -21.30 10.17
CA GLU A 54 -22.75 -21.32 9.59
C GLU A 54 -23.14 -19.93 9.07
N ARG A 55 -23.95 -19.88 8.00
CA ARG A 55 -24.44 -18.61 7.45
C ARG A 55 -25.50 -18.03 8.39
N PHE A 56 -25.35 -16.76 8.76
CA PHE A 56 -26.31 -16.00 9.55
C PHE A 56 -26.67 -14.69 8.84
N SER A 57 -27.82 -14.11 9.16
CA SER A 57 -28.27 -12.86 8.55
C SER A 57 -27.36 -11.69 8.93
N ARG A 58 -27.06 -10.80 7.98
CA ARG A 58 -26.26 -9.59 8.22
C ARG A 58 -26.98 -8.57 9.11
N ASP A 59 -28.29 -8.70 9.28
CA ASP A 59 -29.10 -7.83 10.13
C ASP A 59 -29.09 -8.26 11.61
N ASP A 60 -28.59 -9.47 11.90
CA ASP A 60 -28.45 -9.97 13.27
C ASP A 60 -27.15 -9.44 13.89
N ARG A 61 -27.28 -8.27 14.53
CA ARG A 61 -26.19 -7.57 15.20
C ARG A 61 -25.48 -8.43 16.26
N VAL A 62 -26.22 -9.30 16.96
CA VAL A 62 -25.65 -10.16 18.00
C VAL A 62 -24.84 -11.27 17.36
N ALA A 63 -25.35 -11.90 16.30
CA ALA A 63 -24.61 -12.91 15.55
C ALA A 63 -23.31 -12.37 14.93
N LEU A 64 -23.30 -11.12 14.45
CA LEU A 64 -22.10 -10.45 13.94
C LEU A 64 -21.04 -10.25 15.03
N ILE A 65 -21.46 -9.76 16.21
CA ILE A 65 -20.56 -9.53 17.35
C ILE A 65 -19.95 -10.85 17.82
N VAL A 66 -20.78 -11.89 17.95
CA VAL A 66 -20.36 -13.23 18.37
C VAL A 66 -19.45 -13.88 17.31
N TRP A 67 -19.77 -13.74 16.03
CA TRP A 67 -18.93 -14.23 14.94
C TRP A 67 -17.55 -13.57 14.94
N ALA A 68 -17.48 -12.25 15.11
CA ALA A 68 -16.20 -11.53 15.18
C ALA A 68 -15.36 -12.01 16.38
N ALA A 69 -15.98 -12.20 17.55
CA ALA A 69 -15.32 -12.72 18.73
C ALA A 69 -14.84 -14.16 18.55
N LEU A 70 -15.65 -15.04 17.95
CA LEU A 70 -15.25 -16.41 17.65
C LEU A 70 -14.13 -16.46 16.61
N LYS A 71 -14.19 -15.63 15.57
CA LYS A 71 -13.13 -15.53 14.54
C LYS A 71 -11.82 -15.06 15.16
N GLU A 72 -11.86 -14.05 16.03
CA GLU A 72 -10.69 -13.57 16.74
C GLU A 72 -10.13 -14.63 17.72
N ALA A 73 -11.00 -15.31 18.46
CA ALA A 73 -10.60 -16.35 19.40
C ALA A 73 -10.07 -17.60 18.68
N LEU A 74 -10.64 -17.99 17.54
CA LEU A 74 -10.13 -19.06 16.68
C LEU A 74 -8.82 -18.65 16.04
N GLY A 75 -8.65 -17.42 15.56
CA GLY A 75 -7.37 -16.93 15.06
C GLY A 75 -6.27 -16.98 16.13
N LYS A 76 -6.60 -16.64 17.38
CA LYS A 76 -5.68 -16.69 18.53
C LYS A 76 -5.44 -18.11 19.08
N SER A 77 -6.38 -19.03 18.92
CA SER A 77 -6.23 -20.44 19.35
C SER A 77 -5.75 -21.38 18.25
N ALA A 78 -5.84 -20.96 16.98
CA ALA A 78 -5.16 -21.55 15.83
C ALA A 78 -3.69 -21.13 15.76
N GLN A 79 -3.29 -20.02 16.41
CA GLN A 79 -1.89 -19.83 16.82
C GLN A 79 -1.55 -20.91 17.87
N PRO A 80 -0.47 -21.69 17.71
CA PRO A 80 -0.54 -23.12 17.97
C PRO A 80 -0.45 -23.44 19.47
N LEU A 81 -1.59 -23.81 20.07
CA LEU A 81 -1.66 -24.54 21.33
C LEU A 81 -1.05 -25.94 21.17
N GLY A 82 0.20 -26.08 21.62
CA GLY A 82 0.69 -27.34 22.22
C GLY A 82 0.95 -28.52 21.29
N GLN A 83 0.95 -28.36 19.96
CA GLN A 83 1.63 -29.30 19.09
C GLN A 83 3.08 -28.86 18.92
N LYS A 84 4.01 -29.81 19.04
CA LYS A 84 5.36 -29.68 18.47
C LYS A 84 5.18 -29.46 16.97
N ALA A 85 4.98 -28.21 16.55
CA ALA A 85 5.05 -27.87 15.15
C ALA A 85 6.52 -28.05 14.72
N PRO A 86 6.82 -28.91 13.74
CA PRO A 86 8.00 -28.63 12.93
C PRO A 86 7.81 -27.20 12.37
N SER A 87 8.89 -26.43 12.32
CA SER A 87 8.89 -25.05 11.87
C SER A 87 8.03 -24.83 10.62
N SER A 88 7.36 -23.68 10.52
CA SER A 88 6.75 -23.21 9.26
C SER A 88 7.80 -22.84 8.20
N LEU A 89 9.10 -22.89 8.56
CA LEU A 89 10.13 -23.38 7.67
C LEU A 89 10.09 -24.92 7.65
N VAL A 90 9.16 -25.52 6.91
CA VAL A 90 9.44 -26.85 6.40
C VAL A 90 10.39 -26.62 5.22
N VAL A 91 11.67 -26.46 5.51
CA VAL A 91 12.64 -27.19 4.69
C VAL A 91 12.16 -28.62 4.85
N ARG A 92 11.62 -29.19 3.78
CA ARG A 92 11.19 -30.58 3.77
C ARG A 92 12.22 -31.37 4.57
N LYS A 93 11.78 -32.03 5.65
CA LYS A 93 12.45 -33.25 6.07
C LYS A 93 12.15 -34.26 4.96
N ASP A 94 12.76 -34.02 3.81
CA ASP A 94 13.02 -35.04 2.85
C ASP A 94 13.89 -36.04 3.61
N ASN A 95 13.28 -37.18 3.96
CA ASN A 95 14.00 -38.34 4.47
C ASN A 95 15.07 -38.84 3.48
N SER A 96 15.22 -38.20 2.31
CA SER A 96 16.21 -38.47 1.28
C SER A 96 17.49 -37.63 1.33
N VAL A 97 17.67 -36.69 2.28
CA VAL A 97 18.96 -35.99 2.42
C VAL A 97 19.46 -36.02 3.86
N LYS A 98 19.78 -37.23 4.33
CA LYS A 98 20.81 -37.44 5.35
C LYS A 98 22.19 -37.15 4.72
N GLU A 99 22.50 -35.90 4.45
CA GLU A 99 23.88 -35.47 4.62
C GLU A 99 23.95 -34.72 5.94
N GLU A 100 24.02 -35.52 7.00
CA GLU A 100 24.65 -35.14 8.25
C GLU A 100 25.86 -34.27 7.92
N VAL A 101 25.92 -33.06 8.48
CA VAL A 101 27.22 -32.42 8.73
C VAL A 101 27.91 -33.32 9.74
N LYS A 102 28.50 -34.41 9.25
CA LYS A 102 29.23 -35.39 10.05
C LYS A 102 30.32 -34.64 10.80
N GLY A 103 30.12 -34.50 12.11
CA GLY A 103 31.19 -34.19 13.06
C GLY A 103 31.17 -32.81 13.72
N VAL A 104 30.23 -31.91 13.44
CA VAL A 104 30.19 -30.60 14.13
C VAL A 104 29.08 -30.56 15.17
N LYS A 105 29.46 -30.70 16.45
CA LYS A 105 28.53 -30.58 17.59
C LYS A 105 28.20 -29.11 17.87
N PRO A 106 26.95 -28.78 18.23
CA PRO A 106 26.59 -27.46 18.73
C PRO A 106 27.40 -27.13 19.99
N ILE A 107 27.72 -25.85 20.19
CA ILE A 107 28.55 -25.38 21.32
C ILE A 107 27.67 -25.04 22.54
N GLY A 108 26.39 -24.79 22.33
CA GLY A 108 25.41 -24.55 23.39
C GLY A 108 24.12 -24.01 22.82
N ASP A 109 23.23 -23.56 23.70
CA ASP A 109 21.89 -23.12 23.32
C ASP A 109 21.72 -21.64 23.68
N TRP A 110 21.12 -20.85 22.78
CA TRP A 110 20.77 -19.45 23.02
C TRP A 110 19.25 -19.28 23.04
N LYS A 111 18.74 -18.63 24.08
CA LYS A 111 17.31 -18.36 24.22
C LYS A 111 17.01 -16.90 23.87
N SER A 112 16.14 -16.69 22.88
CA SER A 112 15.72 -15.36 22.45
C SER A 112 14.83 -14.67 23.50
N PRO A 113 14.68 -13.33 23.43
CA PRO A 113 13.75 -12.58 24.29
C PRO A 113 12.29 -13.06 24.20
N GLU A 114 11.92 -13.67 23.06
CA GLU A 114 10.61 -14.27 22.79
C GLU A 114 10.50 -15.72 23.30
N GLY A 115 11.53 -16.23 23.99
CA GLY A 115 11.53 -17.53 24.66
C GLY A 115 11.92 -18.72 23.78
N ARG A 116 12.35 -18.51 22.52
CA ARG A 116 12.76 -19.58 21.60
C ARG A 116 14.21 -19.97 21.82
N VAL A 117 14.51 -21.27 21.79
CA VAL A 117 15.85 -21.82 22.01
C VAL A 117 16.47 -22.21 20.67
N TYR A 118 17.71 -21.77 20.43
CA TYR A 118 18.46 -21.99 19.21
C TYR A 118 19.80 -22.67 19.52
N ASP A 119 20.15 -23.68 18.74
CA ASP A 119 21.48 -24.30 18.79
C ASP A 119 22.52 -23.30 18.25
N VAL A 120 23.54 -23.00 19.05
CA VAL A 120 24.63 -22.07 18.72
C VAL A 120 25.80 -22.87 18.16
N TYR A 121 26.19 -22.55 16.94
CA TYR A 121 27.29 -23.20 16.25
C TYR A 121 28.58 -22.35 16.30
N PRO A 122 29.76 -22.94 16.03
CA PRO A 122 31.06 -22.25 16.11
C PRO A 122 31.17 -20.93 15.34
N TRP A 123 30.42 -20.77 14.25
CA TRP A 123 30.39 -19.57 13.41
C TRP A 123 29.39 -18.50 13.88
N ASP A 124 28.51 -18.82 14.84
CA ASP A 124 27.57 -17.87 15.45
C ASP A 124 28.22 -17.04 16.59
N ILE A 125 29.40 -17.46 17.04
CA ILE A 125 30.14 -16.79 18.12
C ILE A 125 31.10 -15.79 17.50
N PRO A 126 31.11 -14.51 17.93
CA PRO A 126 32.11 -13.55 17.45
C PRO A 126 33.52 -14.08 17.70
N THR A 127 34.36 -14.06 16.67
CA THR A 127 35.72 -14.63 16.64
C THR A 127 36.61 -14.00 17.72
N ARG A 128 36.56 -14.56 18.93
CA ARG A 128 37.41 -14.20 20.07
C ARG A 128 38.59 -15.17 20.14
N VAL A 129 39.76 -14.63 20.46
CA VAL A 129 40.96 -15.46 20.70
C VAL A 129 40.71 -16.30 21.95
N ARG A 130 40.63 -17.62 21.79
CA ARG A 130 40.42 -18.60 22.86
C ARG A 130 41.56 -19.60 22.91
N LYS A 131 41.76 -20.22 24.09
CA LYS A 131 42.69 -21.35 24.25
C LYS A 131 42.34 -22.45 23.23
N GLY A 132 43.34 -22.94 22.50
CA GLY A 132 43.19 -23.91 21.41
C GLY A 132 42.95 -23.32 20.01
N ALA A 133 42.75 -21.99 19.88
CA ALA A 133 42.57 -21.37 18.57
C ALA A 133 43.86 -21.45 17.72
N ARG A 134 43.71 -21.69 16.42
CA ARG A 134 44.84 -21.67 15.46
C ARG A 134 45.01 -20.27 14.89
N ILE A 135 46.26 -19.81 14.86
CA ILE A 135 46.62 -18.53 14.29
C ILE A 135 47.74 -18.68 13.26
N LYS A 136 47.81 -17.76 12.29
CA LYS A 136 48.89 -17.67 11.32
C LYS A 136 49.63 -16.34 11.52
N HIS A 137 50.85 -16.40 12.03
CA HIS A 137 51.70 -15.23 12.23
C HIS A 137 52.63 -15.05 11.02
N PRO A 138 52.77 -13.84 10.45
CA PRO A 138 53.62 -13.59 9.28
C PRO A 138 55.06 -14.06 9.44
N GLN A 139 55.63 -13.91 10.65
CA GLN A 139 57.04 -14.26 10.94
C GLN A 139 57.24 -15.64 11.56
N TYR A 140 56.24 -16.19 12.25
CA TYR A 140 56.40 -17.42 13.07
C TYR A 140 55.60 -18.61 12.54
N GLY A 141 54.89 -18.42 11.41
CA GLY A 141 54.08 -19.45 10.78
C GLY A 141 52.82 -19.77 11.57
N GLN A 142 52.37 -21.02 11.49
CA GLN A 142 51.16 -21.48 12.19
C GLN A 142 51.45 -21.77 13.66
N GLY A 143 50.56 -21.32 14.54
CA GLY A 143 50.66 -21.55 15.99
C GLY A 143 49.31 -21.81 16.63
N THR A 144 49.33 -22.45 17.80
CA THR A 144 48.12 -22.72 18.60
C THR A 144 48.15 -21.92 19.89
N VAL A 145 47.06 -21.23 20.21
CA VAL A 145 46.93 -20.45 21.43
C VAL A 145 46.90 -21.38 22.63
N LEU A 146 47.87 -21.26 23.53
CA LEU A 146 48.00 -22.07 24.73
C LEU A 146 47.31 -21.41 25.93
N GLU A 147 47.41 -20.09 26.05
CA GLU A 147 46.81 -19.32 27.16
C GLU A 147 46.40 -17.92 26.71
N VAL A 148 45.36 -17.38 27.33
CA VAL A 148 44.86 -16.01 27.11
C VAL A 148 44.84 -15.30 28.46
N ASN A 149 45.79 -14.40 28.69
CA ASN A 149 45.98 -13.69 29.95
C ASN A 149 45.76 -12.19 29.72
N GLY A 150 44.53 -11.72 30.02
CA GLY A 150 44.14 -10.31 29.85
C GLY A 150 44.38 -9.80 28.42
N ASN A 151 45.34 -8.88 28.27
CA ASN A 151 45.69 -8.25 26.98
C ASN A 151 46.76 -9.00 26.17
N ALA A 152 47.24 -10.15 26.64
CA ALA A 152 48.27 -10.94 25.97
C ALA A 152 47.86 -12.41 25.80
N VAL A 153 48.35 -13.02 24.73
CA VAL A 153 48.04 -14.38 24.31
C VAL A 153 49.36 -15.14 24.17
N THR A 154 49.49 -16.26 24.88
CA THR A 154 50.62 -17.16 24.70
C THR A 154 50.30 -18.16 23.61
N VAL A 155 51.10 -18.20 22.56
CA VAL A 155 50.91 -19.05 21.40
C VAL A 155 52.11 -19.97 21.26
N GLY A 156 51.86 -21.27 21.11
CA GLY A 156 52.86 -22.25 20.74
C GLY A 156 53.03 -22.27 19.22
N PHE A 157 54.17 -21.76 18.74
CA PHE A 157 54.61 -21.94 17.36
C PHE A 157 55.63 -23.08 17.29
N LYS A 158 55.92 -23.59 16.08
CA LYS A 158 56.98 -24.60 15.87
C LYS A 158 58.36 -24.11 16.34
N VAL A 159 58.57 -22.79 16.33
CA VAL A 159 59.79 -22.10 16.77
C VAL A 159 59.83 -21.87 18.29
N GLY A 160 58.80 -22.29 19.03
CA GLY A 160 58.70 -22.14 20.49
C GLY A 160 57.50 -21.29 20.93
N ARG A 161 57.38 -21.11 22.25
CA ARG A 161 56.29 -20.34 22.87
C ARG A 161 56.56 -18.84 22.74
N LYS A 162 55.58 -18.10 22.22
CA LYS A 162 55.65 -16.63 22.06
C LYS A 162 54.42 -15.96 22.67
N LYS A 163 54.64 -14.84 23.34
CA LYS A 163 53.58 -14.00 23.92
C LYS A 163 53.26 -12.88 22.92
N LEU A 164 52.01 -12.80 22.47
CA LEU A 164 51.52 -11.84 21.49
C LEU A 164 50.45 -10.93 22.11
N ALA A 165 50.37 -9.69 21.65
CA ALA A 165 49.30 -8.78 22.09
C ALA A 165 47.96 -9.18 21.47
N LEU A 166 46.91 -9.29 22.30
CA LEU A 166 45.57 -9.77 21.90
C LEU A 166 45.00 -8.98 20.70
N LYS A 167 45.25 -7.66 20.63
CA LYS A 167 44.82 -6.81 19.52
C LYS A 167 45.41 -7.23 18.17
N ALA A 168 46.70 -7.60 18.15
CA ALA A 168 47.37 -8.09 16.94
C ALA A 168 46.90 -9.51 16.58
N THR A 169 46.66 -10.34 17.58
CA THR A 169 46.27 -11.75 17.40
C THR A 169 44.87 -11.91 16.81
N LYS A 170 43.93 -10.97 17.08
CA LYS A 170 42.57 -11.01 16.52
C LYS A 170 42.53 -11.06 14.99
N ARG A 171 43.43 -10.33 14.31
CA ARG A 171 43.53 -10.32 12.83
C ARG A 171 44.28 -11.52 12.25
N MET A 172 44.88 -12.35 13.11
CA MET A 172 45.70 -13.50 12.72
C MET A 172 44.99 -14.84 12.95
N LEU A 173 43.74 -14.81 13.44
CA LEU A 173 42.90 -15.99 13.60
C LEU A 173 42.61 -16.60 12.23
N LEU A 174 42.89 -17.90 12.09
CA LEU A 174 42.44 -18.67 10.95
C LEU A 174 40.97 -19.02 11.17
N ASP A 175 40.07 -18.18 10.67
CA ASP A 175 38.64 -18.50 10.63
C ASP A 175 38.36 -19.40 9.43
N LYS A 176 38.24 -20.70 9.70
CA LYS A 176 37.91 -21.70 8.67
C LYS A 176 36.48 -21.55 8.12
N TYR A 177 35.62 -20.76 8.79
CA TYR A 177 34.21 -20.60 8.45
C TYR A 177 33.90 -19.25 7.79
N ALA A 178 34.79 -18.26 7.88
CA ALA A 178 34.62 -16.95 7.21
C ALA A 178 34.54 -17.01 5.67
N ALA A 179 35.01 -18.12 5.06
CA ALA A 179 34.95 -18.32 3.62
C ALA A 179 33.69 -19.06 3.13
N GLN A 180 32.86 -19.59 4.04
CA GLN A 180 31.59 -20.23 3.66
C GLN A 180 30.46 -19.19 3.73
N PRO A 181 29.72 -18.93 2.65
CA PRO A 181 28.57 -18.05 2.71
C PRO A 181 27.59 -18.60 3.75
N ASP A 182 27.16 -17.76 4.69
CA ASP A 182 26.24 -18.16 5.76
C ASP A 182 25.02 -18.84 5.13
N ARG A 183 24.82 -20.12 5.46
CA ARG A 183 23.78 -20.96 4.86
C ARG A 183 22.39 -20.36 5.08
N ARG A 184 22.17 -19.64 6.18
CA ARG A 184 20.89 -18.92 6.43
C ARG A 184 20.67 -17.80 5.43
N VAL A 185 21.74 -17.10 5.04
CA VAL A 185 21.68 -16.02 4.04
C VAL A 185 21.44 -16.61 2.66
N ALA A 186 22.08 -17.74 2.33
CA ALA A 186 21.85 -18.45 1.08
C ALA A 186 20.42 -19.02 1.01
N ASP A 187 19.92 -19.61 2.10
CA ASP A 187 18.57 -20.17 2.19
C ASP A 187 17.51 -19.05 2.13
N ALA A 188 17.73 -17.92 2.80
CA ALA A 188 16.85 -16.75 2.74
C ALA A 188 16.82 -16.14 1.33
N LYS A 189 17.98 -16.04 0.67
CA LYS A 189 18.07 -15.62 -0.73
C LYS A 189 17.28 -16.56 -1.65
N GLY A 190 17.48 -17.88 -1.53
CA GLY A 190 16.77 -18.86 -2.34
C GLY A 190 15.27 -18.95 -2.03
N ALA A 191 14.85 -18.61 -0.81
CA ALA A 191 13.43 -18.47 -0.47
C ALA A 191 12.81 -17.23 -1.11
N LEU A 192 13.50 -16.09 -1.07
CA LEU A 192 13.06 -14.85 -1.72
C LEU A 192 12.98 -14.99 -3.24
N GLU A 193 13.99 -15.63 -3.87
CA GLU A 193 14.00 -15.88 -5.31
C GLU A 193 12.82 -16.77 -5.75
N ARG A 194 12.50 -17.82 -4.98
CA ARG A 194 11.32 -18.67 -5.23
C ARG A 194 10.01 -17.93 -5.03
N PHE A 195 9.92 -17.08 -4.00
CA PHE A 195 8.74 -16.25 -3.76
C PHE A 195 8.52 -15.26 -4.92
N LEU A 196 9.57 -14.56 -5.37
CA LEU A 196 9.48 -13.64 -6.50
C LEU A 196 9.18 -14.36 -7.82
N ALA A 197 9.68 -15.58 -8.01
CA ALA A 197 9.37 -16.42 -9.18
C ALA A 197 7.94 -16.99 -9.17
N SER A 198 7.24 -16.98 -8.03
CA SER A 198 5.83 -17.40 -7.93
C SER A 198 4.83 -16.35 -8.43
N ALA A 199 5.34 -15.21 -8.91
CA ALA A 199 4.58 -14.11 -9.48
C ALA A 199 3.69 -14.60 -10.63
N GLU A 200 2.38 -14.63 -10.39
CA GLU A 200 1.37 -14.92 -11.40
C GLU A 200 0.58 -13.65 -11.72
N GLU A 201 0.40 -13.33 -12.99
CA GLU A 201 -0.51 -12.25 -13.39
C GLU A 201 -1.95 -12.70 -13.14
N VAL A 202 -2.58 -12.05 -12.16
CA VAL A 202 -3.96 -12.28 -11.78
C VAL A 202 -4.74 -11.00 -12.02
N TRP A 203 -6.00 -11.17 -12.39
CA TRP A 203 -6.97 -10.09 -12.46
C TRP A 203 -7.48 -9.82 -11.04
N GLY A 204 -7.00 -8.74 -10.41
CA GLY A 204 -7.40 -8.35 -9.05
C GLY A 204 -8.75 -7.63 -8.99
N MET A 205 -9.27 -7.43 -7.79
CA MET A 205 -10.46 -6.61 -7.55
C MET A 205 -10.23 -5.16 -8.00
N SER A 206 -11.27 -4.55 -8.54
CA SER A 206 -11.27 -3.12 -8.89
C SER A 206 -11.13 -2.26 -7.63
N ARG A 207 -10.70 -1.00 -7.79
CA ARG A 207 -10.64 -0.06 -6.66
C ARG A 207 -12.02 0.12 -6.03
N LEU A 208 -13.07 0.12 -6.85
CA LEU A 208 -14.45 0.21 -6.39
C LEU A 208 -14.85 -1.01 -5.54
N GLU A 209 -14.60 -2.23 -6.02
CA GLU A 209 -14.87 -3.46 -5.25
C GLU A 209 -14.05 -3.53 -3.96
N ARG A 210 -12.78 -3.10 -4.00
CA ARG A 210 -11.91 -3.05 -2.82
C ARG A 210 -12.44 -2.07 -1.77
N GLU A 211 -12.86 -0.88 -2.20
CA GLU A 211 -13.42 0.13 -1.29
C GLU A 211 -14.81 -0.28 -0.78
N GLU A 212 -15.61 -0.99 -1.56
CA GLU A 212 -16.85 -1.62 -1.09
C GLU A 212 -16.57 -2.71 -0.04
N GLU A 213 -15.53 -3.54 -0.23
CA GLU A 213 -15.11 -4.53 0.76
C GLU A 213 -14.55 -3.91 2.05
N LEU A 214 -13.88 -2.76 1.93
CA LEU A 214 -13.26 -2.03 3.04
C LEU A 214 -14.17 -0.96 3.65
N ALA A 215 -15.40 -0.82 3.16
CA ALA A 215 -16.37 0.16 3.62
C ALA A 215 -16.57 0.05 5.14
N GLY A 216 -16.20 1.11 5.88
CA GLY A 216 -16.25 1.17 7.34
C GLY A 216 -14.91 0.94 8.06
N ASN A 217 -13.80 0.71 7.35
CA ASN A 217 -12.47 0.63 7.94
C ASN A 217 -11.51 1.71 7.37
N PRO A 218 -11.44 2.88 8.02
CA PRO A 218 -10.66 4.03 7.54
C PRO A 218 -9.13 3.80 7.55
N HIS A 219 -8.63 2.74 8.19
CA HIS A 219 -7.19 2.46 8.25
C HIS A 219 -6.64 1.82 6.96
N PHE A 220 -7.49 1.27 6.10
CA PHE A 220 -7.08 0.54 4.89
C PHE A 220 -7.72 1.09 3.61
N SER A 221 -8.59 2.07 3.73
CA SER A 221 -9.33 2.68 2.63
C SER A 221 -8.50 3.83 2.03
N GLU A 222 -8.26 3.79 0.72
CA GLU A 222 -7.55 4.82 -0.04
C GLU A 222 -8.54 5.79 -0.72
N GLY A 223 -9.84 5.57 -0.56
CA GLY A 223 -10.92 6.32 -1.22
C GLY A 223 -11.13 5.91 -2.67
N LEU A 224 -12.22 6.35 -3.28
CA LEU A 224 -12.55 6.03 -4.69
C LEU A 224 -11.74 6.87 -5.69
N VAL A 225 -11.26 8.03 -5.24
CA VAL A 225 -10.54 9.04 -6.03
C VAL A 225 -9.23 9.42 -5.35
N SER A 226 -8.28 9.98 -6.11
CA SER A 226 -7.00 10.43 -5.54
C SER A 226 -7.17 11.73 -4.72
N GLN A 227 -6.31 11.94 -3.72
CA GLN A 227 -6.29 13.19 -2.94
C GLN A 227 -6.06 14.42 -3.84
N GLU A 228 -5.28 14.28 -4.91
CA GLU A 228 -5.09 15.36 -5.90
C GLU A 228 -6.40 15.74 -6.60
N THR A 229 -7.28 14.77 -6.89
CA THR A 229 -8.60 15.05 -7.47
C THR A 229 -9.52 15.74 -6.47
N VAL A 230 -9.49 15.35 -5.20
CA VAL A 230 -10.22 16.02 -4.12
C VAL A 230 -9.80 17.49 -4.01
N GLU A 231 -8.49 17.77 -3.93
CA GLU A 231 -7.98 19.14 -3.86
C GLU A 231 -8.38 19.99 -5.07
N ARG A 232 -8.44 19.39 -6.27
CA ARG A 232 -8.88 20.09 -7.48
C ARG A 232 -10.38 20.39 -7.47
N LEU A 233 -11.20 19.48 -6.95
CA LEU A 233 -12.63 19.68 -6.77
C LEU A 233 -12.90 20.75 -5.71
N GLU A 234 -12.17 20.75 -4.60
CA GLU A 234 -12.24 21.78 -3.57
C GLU A 234 -11.86 23.17 -4.12
N LYS A 235 -10.78 23.26 -4.91
CA LYS A 235 -10.40 24.50 -5.60
C LYS A 235 -11.45 24.96 -6.60
N ALA A 236 -12.26 24.05 -7.13
CA ALA A 236 -13.40 24.36 -8.00
C ALA A 236 -14.69 24.65 -7.20
N GLY A 237 -14.65 24.59 -5.87
CA GLY A 237 -15.76 24.93 -4.97
C GLY A 237 -16.63 23.75 -4.54
N TYR A 238 -16.22 22.51 -4.81
CA TYR A 238 -16.93 21.30 -4.39
C TYR A 238 -16.28 20.70 -3.15
N GLN A 239 -17.02 20.62 -2.04
CA GLN A 239 -16.66 19.77 -0.92
C GLN A 239 -17.23 18.38 -1.18
N VAL A 240 -16.35 17.39 -1.29
CA VAL A 240 -16.72 16.02 -1.67
C VAL A 240 -16.16 15.04 -0.67
N ASP A 241 -16.97 14.04 -0.32
CA ASP A 241 -16.47 12.87 0.38
C ASP A 241 -15.81 11.92 -0.65
N PRO A 242 -14.49 11.66 -0.57
CA PRO A 242 -13.80 10.76 -1.49
C PRO A 242 -14.24 9.30 -1.40
N TYR A 243 -15.03 8.94 -0.39
CA TYR A 243 -15.57 7.59 -0.17
C TYR A 243 -17.00 7.43 -0.70
N ASN A 244 -17.69 8.54 -1.05
CA ASN A 244 -19.09 8.51 -1.44
C ASN A 244 -19.26 8.41 -2.97
N LEU A 245 -19.48 7.20 -3.47
CA LEU A 245 -19.66 6.94 -4.91
C LEU A 245 -20.85 7.72 -5.50
N GLU A 246 -21.97 7.81 -4.79
CA GLU A 246 -23.17 8.47 -5.31
C GLU A 246 -22.96 9.97 -5.52
N GLU A 247 -22.31 10.64 -4.56
CA GLU A 247 -21.97 12.06 -4.68
C GLU A 247 -20.98 12.31 -5.82
N LEU A 248 -19.93 11.49 -5.91
CA LEU A 248 -18.93 11.60 -6.97
C LEU A 248 -19.51 11.32 -8.36
N ALA A 249 -20.40 10.34 -8.49
CA ALA A 249 -21.10 10.03 -9.75
C ALA A 249 -22.01 11.18 -10.19
N LYS A 250 -22.81 11.73 -9.28
CA LYS A 250 -23.67 12.90 -9.56
C LYS A 250 -22.87 14.11 -10.05
N LEU A 251 -21.68 14.32 -9.49
CA LEU A 251 -20.78 15.39 -9.93
C LEU A 251 -20.20 15.11 -11.31
N ALA A 252 -19.80 13.87 -11.59
CA ALA A 252 -19.32 13.48 -12.91
C ALA A 252 -20.40 13.64 -14.00
N ASP A 253 -21.67 13.37 -13.66
CA ASP A 253 -22.81 13.56 -14.58
C ASP A 253 -23.08 15.04 -14.87
N ALA A 254 -22.74 15.95 -13.95
CA ALA A 254 -22.87 17.39 -14.17
C ALA A 254 -21.87 17.94 -15.21
N LEU A 255 -20.85 17.17 -15.61
CA LEU A 255 -19.81 17.59 -16.56
C LEU A 255 -20.40 18.12 -17.87
N ALA A 256 -21.32 17.38 -18.50
CA ALA A 256 -21.88 17.77 -19.79
C ALA A 256 -22.61 19.12 -19.72
N ALA A 257 -23.38 19.35 -18.65
CA ALA A 257 -24.05 20.62 -18.44
C ALA A 257 -23.07 21.78 -18.19
N ARG A 258 -21.90 21.53 -17.58
CA ARG A 258 -20.87 22.55 -17.38
C ARG A 258 -20.13 22.88 -18.66
N GLU A 259 -19.83 21.87 -19.48
CA GLU A 259 -19.24 22.06 -20.81
C GLU A 259 -20.16 22.89 -21.71
N GLU A 260 -21.45 22.57 -21.75
CA GLU A 260 -22.43 23.36 -22.51
C GLU A 260 -22.53 24.80 -22.02
N LYS A 261 -22.59 25.04 -20.69
CA LYS A 261 -22.56 26.40 -20.14
C LYS A 261 -21.30 27.18 -20.51
N PHE A 262 -20.15 26.50 -20.59
CA PHE A 262 -18.90 27.13 -21.03
C PHE A 262 -18.94 27.45 -22.53
N LYS A 263 -19.43 26.53 -23.37
CA LYS A 263 -19.64 26.76 -24.81
C LYS A 263 -20.57 27.94 -25.07
N GLU A 264 -21.74 27.96 -24.42
CA GLU A 264 -22.68 29.08 -24.50
C GLU A 264 -22.04 30.39 -24.03
N GLY A 265 -21.24 30.34 -22.96
CA GLY A 265 -20.51 31.49 -22.45
C GLY A 265 -19.52 32.09 -23.45
N ILE A 266 -18.82 31.26 -24.24
CA ILE A 266 -17.88 31.71 -25.28
C ILE A 266 -18.62 32.13 -26.55
N LEU A 267 -19.58 31.34 -27.02
CA LEU A 267 -20.35 31.62 -28.23
C LEU A 267 -21.28 32.82 -28.07
N GLY A 268 -21.73 33.11 -26.84
CA GLY A 268 -22.54 34.27 -26.50
C GLY A 268 -21.76 35.60 -26.44
N ILE A 269 -20.43 35.57 -26.55
CA ILE A 269 -19.62 36.79 -26.59
C ILE A 269 -19.90 37.52 -27.90
N THR A 270 -20.50 38.69 -27.77
CA THR A 270 -20.85 39.58 -28.88
C THR A 270 -20.10 40.92 -28.83
N LEU A 271 -19.47 41.22 -27.70
CA LEU A 271 -18.75 42.47 -27.46
C LEU A 271 -17.42 42.19 -26.79
N LEU A 272 -16.35 42.76 -27.35
CA LEU A 272 -15.01 42.77 -26.80
C LEU A 272 -14.59 44.23 -26.59
N ARG A 273 -14.03 44.53 -25.43
CA ARG A 273 -13.62 45.89 -25.07
C ARG A 273 -12.26 45.84 -24.40
N THR A 274 -11.33 46.65 -24.88
CA THR A 274 -10.03 46.79 -24.24
C THR A 274 -10.12 47.42 -22.86
N ARG A 275 -9.10 47.22 -22.03
CA ARG A 275 -9.06 47.74 -20.65
C ARG A 275 -9.14 49.27 -20.57
N ASP A 276 -8.58 49.97 -21.54
CA ASP A 276 -8.68 51.43 -21.66
C ASP A 276 -10.05 51.89 -22.20
N GLY A 277 -10.88 50.95 -22.66
CA GLY A 277 -12.22 51.19 -23.16
C GLY A 277 -12.28 51.94 -24.49
N LYS A 278 -11.12 52.15 -25.14
CA LYS A 278 -10.95 52.97 -26.34
C LYS A 278 -11.13 52.19 -27.64
N THR A 279 -10.96 50.88 -27.62
CA THR A 279 -11.28 50.01 -28.75
C THR A 279 -12.35 49.00 -28.39
N VAL A 280 -13.32 48.84 -29.27
CA VAL A 280 -14.47 47.97 -29.08
C VAL A 280 -14.68 47.13 -30.33
N GLY A 281 -14.65 45.82 -30.16
CA GLY A 281 -15.05 44.85 -31.17
C GLY A 281 -16.50 44.44 -30.93
N PHE A 282 -17.32 44.45 -31.96
CA PHE A 282 -18.69 43.95 -31.90
C PHE A 282 -18.89 42.90 -32.98
N ARG A 283 -19.53 41.81 -32.59
CA ARG A 283 -19.73 40.64 -33.43
C ARG A 283 -20.98 40.82 -34.28
N LYS A 284 -20.81 40.75 -35.60
CA LYS A 284 -21.91 40.57 -36.56
C LYS A 284 -21.91 39.13 -37.07
N PRO A 285 -22.99 38.66 -37.72
CA PRO A 285 -23.01 37.34 -38.35
C PRO A 285 -21.83 37.21 -39.33
N GLY A 286 -20.88 36.34 -39.01
CA GLY A 286 -19.71 36.03 -39.85
C GLY A 286 -18.52 37.01 -39.78
N LEU A 287 -18.58 38.11 -39.02
CA LEU A 287 -17.44 39.05 -38.95
C LEU A 287 -17.38 39.82 -37.61
N TRP A 288 -16.15 40.17 -37.20
CA TRP A 288 -15.91 41.16 -36.15
C TRP A 288 -15.76 42.54 -36.77
N GLU A 289 -16.55 43.51 -36.29
CA GLU A 289 -16.35 44.92 -36.61
C GLU A 289 -15.65 45.62 -35.45
N THR A 290 -14.64 46.42 -35.77
CA THR A 290 -13.80 47.10 -34.78
C THR A 290 -14.01 48.60 -34.84
N LYS A 291 -14.37 49.22 -33.72
CA LYS A 291 -14.39 50.67 -33.52
C LYS A 291 -13.18 51.08 -32.69
N VAL A 292 -12.43 52.06 -33.18
CA VAL A 292 -11.19 52.56 -32.58
C VAL A 292 -11.36 54.05 -32.28
N ALA A 293 -11.13 54.45 -31.03
CA ALA A 293 -11.10 55.86 -30.66
C ALA A 293 -9.86 56.56 -31.28
N PRO A 294 -9.93 57.87 -31.60
CA PRO A 294 -8.83 58.59 -32.24
C PRO A 294 -7.51 58.60 -31.46
N ASP A 295 -7.58 58.39 -30.14
CA ASP A 295 -6.49 58.39 -29.17
C ASP A 295 -6.15 56.98 -28.65
N ALA A 296 -6.58 55.93 -29.35
CA ALA A 296 -6.26 54.54 -29.03
C ALA A 296 -4.80 54.23 -29.41
N GLY A 297 -4.04 53.66 -28.47
CA GLY A 297 -2.68 53.19 -28.74
C GLY A 297 -2.67 51.95 -29.65
N GLN A 298 -1.57 51.75 -30.38
CA GLN A 298 -1.37 50.56 -31.22
C GLN A 298 -1.50 49.25 -30.41
N GLU A 299 -1.11 49.25 -29.13
CA GLU A 299 -1.23 48.11 -28.22
C GLU A 299 -2.68 47.71 -27.96
N SER A 300 -3.58 48.68 -27.76
CA SER A 300 -5.01 48.43 -27.53
C SER A 300 -5.67 47.83 -28.78
N PHE A 301 -5.29 48.30 -29.97
CA PHE A 301 -5.77 47.69 -31.21
C PHE A 301 -5.26 46.25 -31.40
N ALA A 302 -3.96 46.01 -31.18
CA ALA A 302 -3.36 44.68 -31.29
C ALA A 302 -3.98 43.67 -30.32
N ALA A 303 -4.20 44.06 -29.06
CA ALA A 303 -4.84 43.21 -28.06
C ALA A 303 -6.29 42.84 -28.45
N LEU A 304 -7.03 43.75 -29.08
CA LEU A 304 -8.38 43.48 -29.54
C LEU A 304 -8.39 42.50 -30.73
N VAL A 305 -7.50 42.67 -31.70
CA VAL A 305 -7.36 41.75 -32.84
C VAL A 305 -6.95 40.35 -32.37
N GLU A 306 -6.01 40.26 -31.43
CA GLU A 306 -5.59 38.99 -30.82
C GLU A 306 -6.77 38.30 -30.11
N ALA A 307 -7.58 39.07 -29.36
CA ALA A 307 -8.77 38.54 -28.69
C ALA A 307 -9.86 38.08 -29.68
N GLN A 308 -10.05 38.79 -30.78
CA GLN A 308 -10.96 38.38 -31.87
C GLN A 308 -10.51 37.07 -32.52
N GLY A 309 -9.22 36.95 -32.84
CA GLY A 309 -8.64 35.71 -33.37
C GLY A 309 -8.78 34.54 -32.39
N ALA A 310 -8.49 34.78 -31.11
CA ALA A 310 -8.67 33.78 -30.06
C ALA A 310 -10.14 33.35 -29.89
N HIS A 311 -11.09 34.27 -30.05
CA HIS A 311 -12.53 33.94 -30.03
C HIS A 311 -12.91 32.99 -31.17
N VAL A 312 -12.45 33.25 -32.39
CA VAL A 312 -12.74 32.41 -33.57
C VAL A 312 -12.19 31.00 -33.37
N VAL A 313 -10.92 30.89 -32.98
CA VAL A 313 -10.28 29.59 -32.72
C VAL A 313 -11.00 28.83 -31.61
N LEU A 314 -11.38 29.51 -30.52
CA LEU A 314 -12.16 28.88 -29.44
C LEU A 314 -13.54 28.43 -29.91
N ALA A 315 -14.23 29.22 -30.74
CA ALA A 315 -15.54 28.86 -31.26
C ALA A 315 -15.48 27.61 -32.15
N GLU A 316 -14.42 27.47 -32.96
CA GLU A 316 -14.17 26.28 -33.77
C GLU A 316 -13.79 25.07 -32.92
N MET A 317 -12.81 25.21 -32.03
CA MET A 317 -12.37 24.14 -31.12
C MET A 317 -13.51 23.57 -30.27
N LEU A 318 -14.43 24.43 -29.80
CA LEU A 318 -15.54 24.02 -28.96
C LEU A 318 -16.67 23.29 -29.70
N GLN A 319 -16.67 23.32 -31.04
CA GLN A 319 -17.54 22.49 -31.87
C GLN A 319 -16.99 21.07 -32.04
N GLU A 320 -15.69 20.87 -31.88
CA GLU A 320 -15.08 19.55 -31.91
C GLU A 320 -15.33 18.78 -30.60
N GLU A 321 -15.49 17.46 -30.70
CA GLU A 321 -15.54 16.59 -29.53
C GLU A 321 -14.14 16.43 -28.92
N GLY A 322 -14.05 16.52 -27.59
CA GLY A 322 -12.82 16.17 -26.88
C GLY A 322 -11.72 17.25 -26.82
N TRP A 323 -12.06 18.52 -27.01
CA TRP A 323 -11.10 19.65 -26.90
C TRP A 323 -10.27 19.63 -25.60
N SER A 324 -9.03 20.11 -25.67
CA SER A 324 -8.11 20.13 -24.53
C SER A 324 -8.28 21.36 -23.64
N VAL A 325 -8.31 21.16 -22.32
CA VAL A 325 -8.38 22.25 -21.34
C VAL A 325 -7.14 23.17 -21.44
N SER A 326 -5.95 22.63 -21.71
CA SER A 326 -4.72 23.43 -21.78
C SER A 326 -4.73 24.39 -22.96
N GLU A 327 -5.17 23.90 -24.12
CA GLU A 327 -5.28 24.69 -25.35
C GLU A 327 -6.37 25.76 -25.21
N VAL A 328 -7.55 25.37 -24.71
CA VAL A 328 -8.63 26.32 -24.43
C VAL A 328 -8.20 27.39 -23.42
N ARG A 329 -7.41 27.04 -22.40
CA ARG A 329 -6.88 28.01 -21.42
C ARG A 329 -5.96 29.04 -22.06
N GLU A 330 -5.13 28.63 -23.03
CA GLU A 330 -4.23 29.53 -23.73
C GLU A 330 -5.02 30.60 -24.51
N TYR A 331 -5.98 30.17 -25.33
CA TYR A 331 -6.81 31.09 -26.11
C TYR A 331 -7.74 31.91 -25.21
N LEU A 332 -8.27 31.34 -24.13
CA LEU A 332 -9.08 32.08 -23.16
C LEU A 332 -8.27 33.19 -22.48
N SER A 333 -6.96 32.98 -22.27
CA SER A 333 -6.07 34.02 -21.70
C SER A 333 -5.87 35.20 -22.64
N LYS A 334 -5.83 34.95 -23.95
CA LYS A 334 -5.78 35.99 -24.99
C LYS A 334 -7.11 36.74 -25.06
N LEU A 335 -8.23 35.99 -25.08
CA LEU A 335 -9.59 36.54 -25.08
C LEU A 335 -9.89 37.41 -23.84
N ALA A 336 -9.44 36.97 -22.66
CA ALA A 336 -9.66 37.66 -21.39
C ALA A 336 -9.05 39.06 -21.33
N ARG A 337 -8.11 39.41 -22.22
CA ARG A 337 -7.56 40.77 -22.31
C ARG A 337 -8.59 41.80 -22.77
N ALA A 338 -9.63 41.35 -23.49
CA ALA A 338 -10.69 42.19 -24.03
C ALA A 338 -12.09 41.84 -23.47
N LEU A 339 -12.15 41.07 -22.38
CA LEU A 339 -13.38 40.77 -21.65
C LEU A 339 -13.49 41.59 -20.37
N SER A 340 -14.71 41.73 -19.85
CA SER A 340 -14.91 42.26 -18.51
C SER A 340 -14.23 41.35 -17.47
N SER A 341 -13.74 41.93 -16.37
CA SER A 341 -13.10 41.14 -15.31
C SER A 341 -14.06 40.09 -14.72
N ALA A 342 -15.36 40.37 -14.69
CA ALA A 342 -16.38 39.45 -14.22
C ALA A 342 -16.56 38.26 -15.17
N ASP A 343 -16.67 38.51 -16.47
CA ASP A 343 -16.86 37.47 -17.49
C ASP A 343 -15.62 36.59 -17.63
N ALA A 344 -14.43 37.20 -17.64
CA ALA A 344 -13.17 36.47 -17.65
C ALA A 344 -13.07 35.54 -16.44
N LYS A 345 -13.35 36.06 -15.23
CA LYS A 345 -13.32 35.25 -14.00
C LYS A 345 -14.31 34.08 -14.05
N ARG A 346 -15.53 34.33 -14.54
CA ARG A 346 -16.57 33.30 -14.72
C ARG A 346 -16.15 32.21 -15.71
N LEU A 347 -15.56 32.57 -16.85
CA LEU A 347 -15.11 31.59 -17.84
C LEU A 347 -13.93 30.77 -17.34
N PHE A 348 -12.97 31.40 -16.65
CA PHE A 348 -11.86 30.66 -16.04
C PHE A 348 -12.32 29.72 -14.92
N SER A 349 -13.29 30.13 -14.10
CA SER A 349 -13.84 29.24 -13.06
C SER A 349 -14.57 28.05 -13.67
N LEU A 350 -15.38 28.26 -14.71
CA LEU A 350 -16.04 27.18 -15.44
C LEU A 350 -15.03 26.21 -16.09
N LEU A 351 -13.96 26.74 -16.69
CA LEU A 351 -12.90 25.91 -17.28
C LEU A 351 -12.19 25.05 -16.21
N GLN A 352 -11.95 25.64 -15.04
CA GLN A 352 -11.36 24.93 -13.89
C GLN A 352 -12.30 23.85 -13.34
N GLU A 353 -13.61 24.13 -13.23
CA GLU A 353 -14.63 23.15 -12.87
C GLU A 353 -14.63 21.98 -13.87
N ILE A 354 -14.66 22.26 -15.17
CA ILE A 354 -14.64 21.23 -16.21
C ILE A 354 -13.38 20.36 -16.11
N ALA A 355 -12.21 20.97 -15.89
CA ALA A 355 -10.96 20.23 -15.73
C ALA A 355 -10.99 19.26 -14.54
N ALA A 356 -11.55 19.69 -13.41
CA ALA A 356 -11.69 18.86 -12.22
C ALA A 356 -12.69 17.71 -12.46
N LEU A 357 -13.84 18.01 -13.09
CA LEU A 357 -14.88 17.02 -13.39
C LEU A 357 -14.45 16.00 -14.46
N ARG A 358 -13.70 16.42 -15.49
CA ARG A 358 -13.11 15.49 -16.47
C ARG A 358 -12.16 14.50 -15.79
N ARG A 359 -11.31 15.00 -14.88
CA ARG A 359 -10.41 14.15 -14.11
C ARG A 359 -11.17 13.18 -13.20
N LEU A 360 -12.19 13.67 -12.50
CA LEU A 360 -13.06 12.85 -11.67
C LEU A 360 -13.71 11.73 -12.50
N LYS A 361 -14.29 12.05 -13.65
CA LYS A 361 -14.91 11.07 -14.56
C LYS A 361 -13.91 9.99 -15.01
N VAL A 362 -12.67 10.37 -15.33
CA VAL A 362 -11.60 9.42 -15.67
C VAL A 362 -11.23 8.54 -14.48
N GLU A 363 -11.11 9.09 -13.28
CA GLU A 363 -10.79 8.31 -12.07
C GLU A 363 -11.92 7.36 -11.69
N LEU A 364 -13.18 7.79 -11.73
CA LEU A 364 -14.34 6.93 -11.50
C LEU A 364 -14.47 5.85 -12.58
N HIS A 365 -14.24 6.20 -13.85
CA HIS A 365 -14.20 5.21 -14.92
C HIS A 365 -13.06 4.21 -14.70
N ARG A 366 -11.87 4.63 -14.24
CA ARG A 366 -10.77 3.71 -13.89
C ARG A 366 -11.06 2.90 -12.62
N ALA A 367 -11.81 3.45 -11.68
CA ALA A 367 -12.20 2.77 -10.46
C ALA A 367 -13.23 1.66 -10.75
N GLY A 368 -14.16 1.91 -11.69
CA GLY A 368 -15.18 0.95 -12.13
C GLY A 368 -14.74 0.01 -13.27
N PHE A 369 -13.87 0.46 -14.17
CA PHE A 369 -13.24 -0.37 -15.20
C PHE A 369 -11.82 -0.75 -14.82
N SER A 370 -11.71 -2.00 -14.41
CA SER A 370 -10.81 -2.99 -14.98
C SER A 370 -10.12 -3.73 -13.84
N PRO A 371 -10.19 -5.07 -13.82
CA PRO A 371 -9.35 -5.85 -12.92
C PRO A 371 -7.91 -5.38 -13.10
N VAL A 372 -7.32 -4.87 -12.03
CA VAL A 372 -5.94 -4.41 -12.10
C VAL A 372 -5.12 -5.66 -12.40
N ARG A 373 -4.34 -5.66 -13.49
CA ARG A 373 -3.30 -6.68 -13.66
C ARG A 373 -2.49 -6.62 -12.38
N ALA A 374 -2.62 -7.63 -11.55
CA ALA A 374 -1.96 -7.70 -10.27
C ALA A 374 -1.00 -8.87 -10.35
N VAL A 375 0.13 -8.75 -9.70
CA VAL A 375 0.97 -9.93 -9.44
C VAL A 375 0.51 -10.50 -8.12
N ALA A 376 -0.06 -11.70 -8.16
CA ALA A 376 -0.29 -12.50 -6.98
C ALA A 376 0.97 -13.29 -6.67
N TYR A 377 1.47 -13.12 -5.45
CA TYR A 377 2.56 -13.93 -4.91
C TYR A 377 1.98 -15.02 -4.04
N ARG A 378 2.35 -16.25 -4.34
CA ARG A 378 1.85 -17.43 -3.63
C ARG A 378 2.90 -17.94 -2.67
N ASP A 379 2.46 -18.46 -1.53
CA ASP A 379 3.37 -19.20 -0.65
C ASP A 379 3.59 -20.64 -1.15
N SER A 380 4.36 -21.43 -0.40
CA SER A 380 4.62 -22.84 -0.70
C SER A 380 3.37 -23.74 -0.69
N SER A 381 2.23 -23.25 -0.19
CA SER A 381 0.95 -23.96 -0.22
C SER A 381 0.13 -23.66 -1.48
N GLY A 382 0.52 -22.63 -2.25
CA GLY A 382 -0.22 -22.16 -3.43
C GLY A 382 -1.29 -21.11 -3.12
N GLU A 383 -1.46 -20.72 -1.86
CA GLU A 383 -2.37 -19.63 -1.47
C GLU A 383 -1.76 -18.26 -1.80
N VAL A 384 -2.61 -17.33 -2.25
CA VAL A 384 -2.18 -15.94 -2.51
C VAL A 384 -1.98 -15.23 -1.18
N VAL A 385 -0.75 -14.83 -0.89
CA VAL A 385 -0.38 -14.16 0.37
C VAL A 385 -0.22 -12.65 0.16
N TYR A 386 0.08 -12.23 -1.06
CA TYR A 386 0.25 -10.83 -1.40
C TYR A 386 -0.15 -10.56 -2.85
N THR A 387 -0.89 -9.48 -3.09
CA THR A 387 -1.28 -9.01 -4.42
C THR A 387 -0.81 -7.58 -4.60
N ALA A 388 -0.02 -7.33 -5.64
CA ALA A 388 0.47 -6.00 -5.96
C ALA A 388 -0.09 -5.52 -7.31
N PRO A 389 -0.58 -4.29 -7.44
CA PRO A 389 -1.01 -3.74 -8.72
C PRO A 389 0.19 -3.57 -9.66
N VAL A 390 0.04 -3.97 -10.93
CA VAL A 390 1.00 -3.73 -12.02
C VAL A 390 0.61 -2.43 -12.70
N TYR A 391 1.37 -1.36 -12.43
CA TYR A 391 1.24 -0.11 -13.16
C TYR A 391 2.13 -0.16 -14.40
N GLY A 392 1.51 -0.38 -15.58
CA GLY A 392 2.16 -0.16 -16.88
C GLY A 392 2.05 -1.31 -17.88
N ARG A 393 1.49 -0.99 -19.06
CA ARG A 393 2.24 -1.01 -20.32
C ARG A 393 1.92 0.24 -21.11
#